data_AF-A0A7W4CV37-F1
#
_entry.id   AF-A0A7W4CV37-F1
#
_cell.length_a   1.000
_cell.length_b   1.000
_cell.length_c   1.000
_cell.angle_alpha   90.00
_cell.angle_beta   90.00
_cell.angle_gamma   90.00
#
_symmetry.space_group_name_H-M   'P 1'
#
loop_
_entity.id
_entity.type
_entity.pdbx_description
1 polymer ?
#
loop_
_entity_poly.entity_id
_entity_poly.type
_entity_poly.pdbx_seq_one_letter_code
_entity_poly.pdbx_strand_id
1 'polypeptide(L)'
;MAHDSNSDESREVSDSDGVATADKRPIDQRRGGINWTAVSALAAVLSSVVAVYAVWPSGEEVLESPPVPGSHVRADALCTQSTEEFVPVGWGPDRPLFPVIQRAGFLTVNSTPDGPIGDERNFVGIRVVGDREEWLDRIEVVEGNSYRVRMAVNVDGPSEQVAKEVTAKFNLPACTGRQIGVAGFISSSNTFPREVYDGATFWSHEEFSLAYVPDSAVYETNQSPEGGFHVPGNTELFTALGTKLGVVELMGAIPSGYDNSGYLSFEVEPQFGTG
;
A
#
# COMPACT_ATOMS: atom_id res chain seq x y z
N MET A 1 21.34 -68.29 32.02
CA MET A 1 20.62 -68.31 33.31
C MET A 1 19.49 -67.31 33.15
N ALA A 2 18.31 -67.72 32.67
CA ALA A 2 17.27 -68.46 33.43
C ALA A 2 16.75 -67.60 34.59
N HIS A 3 15.45 -67.38 34.79
CA HIS A 3 14.21 -67.82 34.16
C HIS A 3 13.08 -67.04 34.88
N ASP A 4 12.00 -66.67 34.16
CA ASP A 4 10.57 -66.89 34.48
C ASP A 4 9.98 -66.47 35.86
N SER A 5 8.69 -66.13 36.03
CA SER A 5 7.46 -66.30 35.23
C SER A 5 6.28 -65.68 36.00
N ASN A 6 5.25 -65.23 35.27
CA ASN A 6 3.83 -65.67 35.36
C ASN A 6 3.02 -64.76 34.41
N SER A 7 2.45 -65.23 33.28
CA SER A 7 1.23 -66.07 33.10
C SER A 7 0.01 -65.52 33.88
N ASP A 8 -1.18 -65.37 33.32
CA ASP A 8 -1.84 -66.20 32.30
C ASP A 8 -3.07 -65.49 31.68
N GLU A 9 -3.38 -65.87 30.43
CA GLU A 9 -4.70 -66.19 29.82
C GLU A 9 -5.97 -65.32 30.02
N SER A 10 -6.96 -65.23 29.11
CA SER A 10 -7.18 -65.55 27.70
C SER A 10 -8.64 -65.12 27.35
N ARG A 11 -8.96 -65.07 26.04
CA ARG A 11 -10.27 -65.25 25.37
C ARG A 11 -11.07 -64.05 24.83
N GLU A 12 -11.16 -64.09 23.48
CA GLU A 12 -12.37 -64.15 22.62
C GLU A 12 -13.30 -62.94 22.45
N VAL A 13 -13.17 -62.35 21.25
CA VAL A 13 -14.19 -62.15 20.20
C VAL A 13 -15.68 -62.25 20.62
N SER A 14 -16.42 -61.17 20.37
CA SER A 14 -17.81 -61.23 19.92
C SER A 14 -18.15 -60.06 18.99
N ASP A 15 -18.66 -60.42 17.82
CA ASP A 15 -19.42 -59.58 16.88
C ASP A 15 -20.70 -59.05 17.53
N SER A 16 -21.11 -57.82 17.20
CA SER A 16 -22.47 -57.53 16.69
C SER A 16 -22.75 -56.02 16.58
N ASP A 17 -23.26 -55.68 15.39
CA ASP A 17 -24.37 -54.77 15.11
C ASP A 17 -24.32 -53.30 15.54
N GLY A 18 -24.33 -52.42 14.52
CA GLY A 18 -24.55 -50.99 14.69
C GLY A 18 -24.64 -50.19 13.39
N VAL A 19 -25.48 -50.63 12.45
CA VAL A 19 -25.90 -49.85 11.28
C VAL A 19 -26.72 -48.65 11.75
N ALA A 20 -26.26 -47.42 11.49
CA ALA A 20 -27.07 -46.21 11.61
C ALA A 20 -27.24 -45.55 10.22
N THR A 21 -28.48 -45.59 9.77
CA THR A 21 -29.01 -45.17 8.48
C THR A 21 -29.05 -43.65 8.32
N ALA A 22 -28.66 -43.19 7.13
CA ALA A 22 -28.86 -41.82 6.65
C ALA A 22 -30.34 -41.56 6.34
N ASP A 23 -30.95 -40.58 7.01
CA ASP A 23 -32.31 -40.13 6.77
C ASP A 23 -32.33 -39.03 5.69
N LYS A 24 -32.98 -39.34 4.56
CA LYS A 24 -33.22 -38.46 3.41
C LYS A 24 -34.61 -37.83 3.58
N ARG A 25 -34.66 -36.52 3.82
CA ARG A 25 -35.92 -35.75 3.70
C ARG A 25 -36.12 -35.22 2.27
N PRO A 26 -37.31 -35.38 1.66
CA PRO A 26 -37.54 -35.05 0.26
C PRO A 26 -37.89 -33.56 0.04
N ILE A 27 -37.46 -33.07 -1.13
CA ILE A 27 -37.73 -31.75 -1.70
C ILE A 27 -39.13 -31.75 -2.31
N ASP A 28 -40.03 -30.89 -1.82
CA ASP A 28 -41.36 -30.64 -2.41
C ASP A 28 -41.27 -29.51 -3.46
N GLN A 29 -41.58 -29.83 -4.72
CA GLN A 29 -41.73 -28.89 -5.82
C GLN A 29 -43.18 -28.42 -5.90
N ARG A 30 -43.43 -27.12 -5.73
CA ARG A 30 -44.70 -26.50 -6.15
C ARG A 30 -44.50 -25.49 -7.26
N ARG A 31 -45.09 -25.86 -8.40
CA ARG A 31 -45.35 -25.04 -9.60
C ARG A 31 -46.56 -24.13 -9.37
N GLY A 32 -46.51 -22.94 -9.98
CA GLY A 32 -47.65 -22.06 -10.26
C GLY A 32 -47.15 -20.63 -10.36
N GLY A 33 -47.42 -19.82 -11.38
CA GLY A 33 -48.15 -19.95 -12.63
C GLY A 33 -48.05 -18.55 -13.27
N ILE A 34 -47.58 -18.46 -14.52
CA ILE A 34 -47.44 -17.18 -15.24
C ILE A 34 -48.74 -16.95 -15.99
N ASN A 35 -49.39 -15.80 -15.76
CA ASN A 35 -50.60 -15.42 -16.48
C ASN A 35 -50.33 -14.16 -17.34
N TRP A 36 -50.51 -14.30 -18.65
CA TRP A 36 -50.38 -13.26 -19.68
C TRP A 36 -51.76 -12.95 -20.25
N THR A 37 -52.25 -11.71 -20.07
CA THR A 37 -53.31 -10.99 -20.83
C THR A 37 -53.55 -9.65 -20.10
N ALA A 38 -53.76 -8.46 -20.68
CA ALA A 38 -53.89 -8.00 -22.06
C ALA A 38 -53.77 -6.44 -22.09
N VAL A 39 -53.26 -5.94 -23.22
CA VAL A 39 -53.70 -4.78 -24.04
C VAL A 39 -54.26 -3.50 -23.37
N SER A 40 -53.46 -2.44 -23.51
CA SER A 40 -53.73 -1.06 -23.96
C SER A 40 -55.04 -0.33 -23.61
N ALA A 41 -54.88 0.85 -22.99
CA ALA A 41 -55.75 2.02 -23.22
C ALA A 41 -54.93 3.32 -23.15
N LEU A 42 -55.03 4.12 -24.21
CA LEU A 42 -54.52 5.49 -24.32
C LEU A 42 -55.31 6.46 -23.42
N ALA A 43 -54.61 7.40 -22.78
CA ALA A 43 -55.14 8.73 -22.51
C ALA A 43 -53.98 9.74 -22.41
N ALA A 44 -53.89 10.62 -23.41
CA ALA A 44 -53.01 11.77 -23.38
C ALA A 44 -53.65 12.88 -22.52
N VAL A 45 -52.89 13.44 -21.59
CA VAL A 45 -53.19 14.74 -20.97
C VAL A 45 -51.93 15.58 -21.02
N LEU A 46 -51.94 16.57 -21.91
CA LEU A 46 -50.99 17.67 -21.93
C LEU A 46 -51.30 18.62 -20.79
N SER A 47 -50.36 18.81 -19.86
CA SER A 47 -50.33 19.98 -18.99
C SER A 47 -48.91 20.54 -18.99
N SER A 48 -48.82 21.77 -19.49
CA SER A 48 -47.67 22.64 -19.63
C SER A 48 -46.81 22.77 -18.37
N VAL A 49 -45.53 22.41 -18.47
CA VAL A 49 -44.49 22.86 -17.53
C VAL A 49 -43.83 24.08 -18.15
N VAL A 50 -44.03 25.23 -17.51
CA VAL A 50 -43.25 26.45 -17.77
C VAL A 50 -41.84 26.20 -17.26
N ALA A 51 -40.87 26.03 -18.16
CA ALA A 51 -39.46 26.01 -17.81
C ALA A 51 -39.04 27.44 -17.47
N VAL A 52 -38.76 27.70 -16.19
CA VAL A 52 -38.02 28.87 -15.76
C VAL A 52 -36.58 28.66 -16.22
N TYR A 53 -36.16 29.38 -17.26
CA TYR A 53 -34.75 29.46 -17.63
C TYR A 53 -34.04 30.31 -16.57
N ALA A 54 -33.34 29.66 -15.65
CA ALA A 54 -32.23 30.30 -14.98
C ALA A 54 -31.15 30.56 -16.04
N VAL A 55 -30.82 31.83 -16.25
CA VAL A 55 -29.66 32.24 -17.06
C VAL A 55 -28.42 31.87 -16.25
N TRP A 56 -27.75 30.79 -16.66
CA TRP A 56 -26.42 30.45 -16.18
C TRP A 56 -25.40 31.28 -16.98
N PRO A 57 -24.46 31.99 -16.33
CA PRO A 57 -23.41 32.67 -17.06
C PRO A 57 -22.55 31.62 -17.77
N SER A 58 -22.44 31.74 -19.09
CA SER A 58 -21.48 31.01 -19.92
C SER A 58 -20.07 31.53 -19.64
N GLY A 59 -19.54 31.16 -18.47
CA GLY A 59 -18.12 31.12 -18.22
C GLY A 59 -17.71 29.67 -18.36
N GLU A 60 -17.09 29.33 -19.48
CA GLU A 60 -16.42 28.05 -19.65
C GLU A 60 -15.16 28.09 -18.78
N GLU A 61 -15.30 27.85 -17.48
CA GLU A 61 -14.18 27.36 -16.69
C GLU A 61 -13.90 25.97 -17.23
N VAL A 62 -12.91 25.90 -18.11
CA VAL A 62 -12.20 24.67 -18.40
C VAL A 62 -11.72 24.16 -17.04
N LEU A 63 -12.42 23.17 -16.48
CA LEU A 63 -11.89 22.34 -15.42
C LEU A 63 -10.68 21.64 -16.04
N GLU A 64 -9.52 22.28 -15.97
CA GLU A 64 -8.26 21.65 -16.27
C GLU A 64 -8.19 20.41 -15.38
N SER A 65 -8.26 19.24 -16.03
CA SER A 65 -7.95 17.98 -15.38
C SER A 65 -6.64 18.16 -14.61
N PRO A 66 -6.55 17.71 -13.35
CA PRO A 66 -5.31 17.82 -12.58
C PRO A 66 -4.16 17.26 -13.41
N PRO A 67 -2.96 17.87 -13.36
CA PRO A 67 -1.84 17.43 -14.16
C PRO A 67 -1.62 15.93 -13.89
N VAL A 68 -1.75 15.11 -14.94
CA VAL A 68 -1.38 13.70 -14.88
C VAL A 68 0.11 13.67 -14.52
N PRO A 69 0.54 13.20 -13.33
CA PRO A 69 1.95 13.20 -12.99
C PRO A 69 2.60 12.01 -13.69
N GLY A 70 2.98 12.25 -14.95
CA GLY A 70 3.74 11.36 -15.79
C GLY A 70 5.09 11.96 -16.14
N SER A 71 5.88 12.37 -15.14
CA SER A 71 7.35 12.45 -15.21
C SER A 71 7.86 13.01 -13.88
N HIS A 72 8.71 12.25 -13.20
CA HIS A 72 9.61 12.67 -12.11
C HIS A 72 9.18 13.91 -11.30
N VAL A 73 8.71 13.71 -10.07
CA VAL A 73 8.58 14.80 -9.11
C VAL A 73 9.92 15.51 -9.03
N ARG A 74 9.99 16.73 -9.59
CA ARG A 74 11.24 17.48 -9.65
C ARG A 74 11.58 17.96 -8.25
N ALA A 75 12.86 17.96 -7.88
CA ALA A 75 13.29 18.33 -6.53
C ALA A 75 12.92 19.78 -6.16
N ASP A 76 12.81 20.69 -7.13
CA ASP A 76 12.35 22.07 -6.95
C ASP A 76 10.83 22.18 -6.73
N ALA A 77 10.05 21.17 -7.12
CA ALA A 77 8.61 21.10 -6.86
C ALA A 77 8.27 20.53 -5.47
N LEU A 78 9.28 20.11 -4.69
CA LEU A 78 9.10 19.52 -3.37
C LEU A 78 9.22 20.52 -2.22
N CYS A 79 9.50 21.79 -2.49
CA CYS A 79 9.71 22.80 -1.45
C CYS A 79 8.92 24.06 -1.76
N THR A 80 8.19 24.57 -0.77
CA THR A 80 7.51 25.87 -0.88
C THR A 80 7.68 26.68 0.40
N GLN A 81 7.70 28.01 0.24
CA GLN A 81 7.68 28.97 1.34
C GLN A 81 6.26 29.22 1.88
N SER A 82 5.24 28.72 1.18
CA SER A 82 3.85 28.85 1.60
C SER A 82 3.45 27.72 2.55
N THR A 83 2.67 28.02 3.58
CA THR A 83 1.99 27.00 4.41
C THR A 83 0.63 26.59 3.83
N GLU A 84 0.13 27.33 2.83
CA GLU A 84 -1.18 27.12 2.21
C GLU A 84 -1.10 26.33 0.88
N GLU A 85 0.05 26.38 0.20
CA GLU A 85 0.28 25.64 -1.04
C GLU A 85 0.65 24.20 -0.73
N PHE A 86 -0.19 23.24 -1.11
CA PHE A 86 0.11 21.83 -0.90
C PHE A 86 1.22 21.37 -1.85
N VAL A 87 2.30 20.76 -1.32
CA VAL A 87 3.30 20.06 -2.12
C VAL A 87 2.68 18.72 -2.56
N PRO A 88 2.30 18.54 -3.85
CA PRO A 88 1.63 17.34 -4.29
C PRO A 88 2.67 16.26 -4.55
N VAL A 89 3.03 15.51 -3.50
CA VAL A 89 3.85 14.31 -3.68
C VAL A 89 2.98 13.19 -4.24
N GLY A 90 1.91 12.82 -3.52
CA GLY A 90 0.91 11.83 -3.92
C GLY A 90 1.51 10.50 -4.37
N TRP A 91 0.68 9.58 -4.86
CA TRP A 91 1.14 8.32 -5.42
C TRP A 91 0.87 8.17 -6.91
N GLY A 92 1.66 7.32 -7.55
CA GLY A 92 1.44 6.95 -8.93
C GLY A 92 2.43 5.91 -9.44
N PRO A 93 2.41 5.61 -10.76
CA PRO A 93 1.28 5.95 -11.65
C PRO A 93 0.04 5.14 -11.28
N ASP A 94 -1.08 5.46 -11.93
CA ASP A 94 -2.25 4.58 -11.93
C ASP A 94 -1.86 3.16 -12.37
N ARG A 95 -2.37 2.18 -11.64
CA ARG A 95 -2.05 0.76 -11.85
C ARG A 95 -3.25 -0.11 -11.50
N PRO A 96 -3.37 -1.31 -12.10
CA PRO A 96 -4.37 -2.29 -11.68
C PRO A 96 -4.24 -2.60 -10.20
N LEU A 97 -5.39 -2.71 -9.53
CA LEU A 97 -5.48 -2.97 -8.10
C LEU A 97 -6.04 -4.37 -7.86
N PHE A 98 -5.53 -5.01 -6.82
CA PHE A 98 -5.88 -6.37 -6.47
C PHE A 98 -6.21 -6.41 -4.98
N PRO A 99 -7.51 -6.49 -4.61
CA PRO A 99 -7.90 -6.62 -3.21
C PRO A 99 -7.24 -7.84 -2.56
N VAL A 100 -7.08 -7.87 -1.24
CA VAL A 100 -6.41 -8.99 -0.51
C VAL A 100 -6.96 -10.36 -0.89
N ILE A 101 -8.25 -10.44 -1.21
CA ILE A 101 -8.94 -11.68 -1.60
C ILE A 101 -8.67 -12.12 -3.05
N GLN A 102 -8.05 -11.27 -3.87
CA GLN A 102 -7.80 -11.49 -5.29
C GLN A 102 -6.29 -11.43 -5.57
N ARG A 103 -5.78 -12.49 -6.19
CA ARG A 103 -4.37 -12.54 -6.59
C ARG A 103 -4.13 -11.77 -7.89
N ALA A 104 -3.03 -11.01 -7.93
CA ALA A 104 -2.52 -10.42 -9.16
C ALA A 104 -2.01 -11.49 -10.15
N GLY A 105 -2.38 -11.35 -11.42
CA GLY A 105 -1.97 -12.28 -12.50
C GLY A 105 -0.56 -12.03 -13.04
N PHE A 106 0.11 -10.98 -12.59
CA PHE A 106 1.46 -10.56 -12.97
C PHE A 106 2.11 -9.85 -11.78
N LEU A 107 3.44 -9.67 -11.84
CA LEU A 107 4.18 -8.97 -10.80
C LEU A 107 3.85 -7.47 -10.79
N THR A 108 3.42 -6.95 -9.66
CA THR A 108 3.17 -5.53 -9.43
C THR A 108 3.59 -5.15 -8.02
N VAL A 109 3.90 -3.88 -7.80
CA VAL A 109 4.33 -3.36 -6.51
C VAL A 109 3.18 -2.58 -5.88
N ASN A 110 2.94 -2.81 -4.60
CA ASN A 110 2.04 -2.01 -3.76
C ASN A 110 0.71 -1.72 -4.46
N SER A 111 -0.05 -2.79 -4.71
CA SER A 111 -1.24 -2.77 -5.56
C SER A 111 -2.52 -3.21 -4.84
N THR A 112 -2.42 -3.48 -3.54
CA THR A 112 -3.56 -3.90 -2.72
C THR A 112 -4.23 -2.68 -2.05
N PRO A 113 -5.48 -2.34 -2.40
CA PRO A 113 -6.15 -1.15 -1.85
C PRO A 113 -6.68 -1.34 -0.41
N ASP A 114 -6.72 -2.58 0.08
CA ASP A 114 -7.26 -2.98 1.38
C ASP A 114 -6.28 -3.87 2.16
N GLY A 115 -4.98 -3.61 2.01
CA GLY A 115 -3.90 -4.34 2.65
C GLY A 115 -3.68 -3.97 4.13
N PRO A 116 -2.68 -4.57 4.79
CA PRO A 116 -2.39 -4.33 6.22
C PRO A 116 -1.99 -2.89 6.56
N ILE A 117 -1.55 -2.11 5.57
CA ILE A 117 -1.26 -0.68 5.72
C ILE A 117 -2.39 0.22 5.19
N GLY A 118 -3.56 -0.36 4.86
CA GLY A 118 -4.61 0.31 4.12
C GLY A 118 -4.39 0.20 2.61
N ASP A 119 -4.54 1.32 1.90
CA ASP A 119 -4.27 1.37 0.46
C ASP A 119 -2.77 1.39 0.22
N GLU A 120 -2.21 0.28 -0.28
CA GLU A 120 -0.77 0.15 -0.48
C GLU A 120 -0.21 1.17 -1.48
N ARG A 121 -1.04 1.84 -2.29
CA ARG A 121 -0.54 2.94 -3.10
C ARG A 121 0.01 4.09 -2.27
N ASN A 122 -0.53 4.28 -1.06
CA ASN A 122 -0.01 5.19 -0.05
C ASN A 122 1.02 4.46 0.82
N PHE A 123 2.22 4.26 0.28
CA PHE A 123 3.27 3.47 0.91
C PHE A 123 4.37 4.30 1.58
N VAL A 124 4.40 5.62 1.42
CA VAL A 124 5.33 6.54 2.09
C VAL A 124 4.63 7.28 3.21
N GLY A 125 5.15 7.17 4.42
CA GLY A 125 4.57 7.86 5.58
C GLY A 125 5.63 8.37 6.55
N ILE A 126 5.23 9.31 7.39
CA ILE A 126 6.07 9.96 8.38
C ILE A 126 5.51 9.72 9.78
N ARG A 127 6.40 9.56 10.76
CA ARG A 127 6.06 9.58 12.19
C ARG A 127 7.14 10.25 13.01
N VAL A 128 6.81 10.69 14.23
CA VAL A 128 7.82 11.08 15.22
C VAL A 128 8.57 9.83 15.70
N VAL A 129 9.89 9.92 15.86
CA VAL A 129 10.70 8.80 16.40
C VAL A 129 10.28 8.51 17.84
N GLY A 130 10.06 7.23 18.14
CA GLY A 130 9.59 6.77 19.46
C GLY A 130 8.07 6.76 19.63
N ASP A 131 7.32 7.34 18.69
CA ASP A 131 5.87 7.32 18.70
C ASP A 131 5.29 6.00 18.13
N ARG A 132 4.10 5.63 18.61
CA ARG A 132 3.33 4.45 18.18
C ARG A 132 2.03 4.80 17.45
N GLU A 133 1.78 6.08 17.21
CA GLU A 133 0.66 6.55 16.39
C GLU A 133 0.77 6.10 14.93
N GLU A 134 -0.30 6.36 14.17
CA GLU A 134 -0.41 6.06 12.75
C GLU A 134 0.63 6.81 11.90
N TRP A 135 0.95 6.25 10.73
CA TRP A 135 1.83 6.90 9.76
C TRP A 135 1.08 8.00 9.03
N LEU A 136 1.68 9.18 8.91
CA LEU A 136 1.03 10.37 8.38
C LEU A 136 1.61 10.75 7.02
N ASP A 137 0.74 11.14 6.09
CA ASP A 137 1.13 11.75 4.80
C ASP A 137 1.60 13.20 4.97
N ARG A 138 1.25 13.81 6.11
CA ARG A 138 1.62 15.18 6.44
C ARG A 138 1.86 15.33 7.94
N ILE A 139 2.99 15.92 8.32
CA ILE A 139 3.32 16.15 9.72
C ILE A 139 3.89 17.54 9.96
N GLU A 140 3.50 18.16 11.08
CA GLU A 140 4.12 19.39 11.56
C GLU A 140 5.46 19.06 12.21
N VAL A 141 6.52 19.78 11.81
CA VAL A 141 7.84 19.63 12.41
C VAL A 141 8.04 20.56 13.58
N VAL A 142 8.63 20.02 14.64
CA VAL A 142 8.96 20.72 15.88
C VAL A 142 10.47 20.61 16.09
N GLU A 143 11.10 21.72 16.45
CA GLU A 143 12.53 21.77 16.75
C GLU A 143 12.90 20.76 17.85
N GLY A 144 14.03 20.06 17.67
CA GLY A 144 14.53 19.06 18.62
C GLY A 144 13.89 17.67 18.52
N ASN A 145 12.84 17.49 17.69
CA ASN A 145 12.30 16.17 17.40
C ASN A 145 13.00 15.51 16.19
N SER A 146 13.16 14.20 16.24
CA SER A 146 13.55 13.38 15.09
C SER A 146 12.32 12.70 14.49
N TYR A 147 12.30 12.54 13.17
CA TYR A 147 11.18 11.98 12.42
C TYR A 147 11.64 10.79 11.60
N ARG A 148 10.84 9.72 11.57
CA ARG A 148 11.07 8.56 10.72
C ARG A 148 10.22 8.64 9.47
N VAL A 149 10.86 8.58 8.31
CA VAL A 149 10.21 8.34 7.02
C VAL A 149 10.25 6.84 6.75
N ARG A 150 9.15 6.28 6.25
CA ARG A 150 9.04 4.86 5.89
C ARG A 150 8.46 4.72 4.49
N MET A 151 8.97 3.75 3.74
CA MET A 151 8.42 3.20 2.51
C MET A 151 8.03 1.74 2.77
N ALA A 152 6.75 1.40 2.61
CA ALA A 152 6.30 0.02 2.57
C ALA A 152 6.57 -0.61 1.19
N VAL A 153 6.96 -1.87 1.19
CA VAL A 153 7.33 -2.62 -0.01
C VAL A 153 6.61 -3.96 0.01
N ASN A 154 5.68 -4.14 -0.91
CA ASN A 154 5.00 -5.39 -1.17
C ASN A 154 5.03 -5.67 -2.69
N VAL A 155 5.26 -6.93 -3.04
CA VAL A 155 5.25 -7.41 -4.43
C VAL A 155 4.11 -8.41 -4.56
N ASP A 156 3.07 -8.04 -5.28
CA ASP A 156 1.94 -8.92 -5.59
C ASP A 156 2.21 -9.66 -6.89
N GLY A 157 1.70 -10.89 -7.00
CA GLY A 157 1.80 -11.68 -8.21
C GLY A 157 1.56 -13.17 -8.00
N PRO A 158 1.80 -13.99 -9.04
CA PRO A 158 1.79 -15.44 -8.92
C PRO A 158 2.92 -15.92 -7.99
N SER A 159 2.59 -16.78 -7.03
CA SER A 159 3.44 -17.22 -5.90
C SER A 159 4.84 -17.72 -6.27
N GLU A 160 5.01 -18.24 -7.47
CA GLU A 160 6.26 -18.78 -8.02
C GLU A 160 7.15 -17.73 -8.68
N GLN A 161 6.67 -16.48 -8.79
CA GLN A 161 7.39 -15.40 -9.46
C GLN A 161 8.19 -14.55 -8.48
N VAL A 162 9.28 -13.99 -9.01
CA VAL A 162 10.23 -13.15 -8.27
C VAL A 162 10.39 -11.85 -9.05
N ALA A 163 10.14 -10.72 -8.38
CA ALA A 163 10.50 -9.40 -8.89
C ALA A 163 12.03 -9.24 -8.84
N LYS A 164 12.59 -8.72 -9.94
CA LYS A 164 14.03 -8.66 -10.18
C LYS A 164 14.50 -7.23 -10.31
N GLU A 165 15.74 -6.97 -9.89
CA GLU A 165 16.32 -5.63 -9.81
C GLU A 165 15.37 -4.68 -9.06
N VAL A 166 14.81 -5.17 -7.94
CA VAL A 166 13.96 -4.33 -7.09
C VAL A 166 14.85 -3.30 -6.41
N THR A 167 14.59 -2.03 -6.71
CA THR A 167 15.39 -0.90 -6.25
C THR A 167 14.48 0.17 -5.66
N ALA A 168 14.83 0.65 -4.47
CA ALA A 168 14.17 1.76 -3.81
C ALA A 168 15.07 2.99 -3.75
N LYS A 169 14.49 4.17 -3.91
CA LYS A 169 15.18 5.46 -3.73
C LYS A 169 14.23 6.48 -3.12
N PHE A 170 14.78 7.48 -2.47
CA PHE A 170 14.05 8.66 -2.03
C PHE A 170 14.61 9.92 -2.68
N ASN A 171 13.71 10.84 -2.99
CA ASN A 171 14.05 12.25 -3.20
C ASN A 171 13.83 12.98 -1.86
N LEU A 172 14.93 13.25 -1.15
CA LEU A 172 14.97 14.13 0.00
C LEU A 172 15.62 15.44 -0.46
N PRO A 173 14.83 16.51 -0.73
CA PRO A 173 15.36 17.72 -1.32
C PRO A 173 16.25 18.49 -0.33
N ALA A 174 17.39 18.99 -0.83
CA ALA A 174 18.27 19.89 -0.09
C ALA A 174 17.80 21.34 -0.27
N CYS A 175 16.75 21.72 0.46
CA CYS A 175 16.12 23.04 0.38
C CYS A 175 15.74 23.56 1.76
N THR A 176 15.42 24.86 1.82
CA THR A 176 14.78 25.50 2.98
C THR A 176 13.38 25.95 2.57
N GLY A 177 12.38 25.67 3.38
CA GLY A 177 10.99 26.02 3.11
C GLY A 177 10.10 25.89 4.34
N ARG A 178 8.82 26.21 4.19
CA ARG A 178 7.77 25.97 5.19
C ARG A 178 7.00 24.68 4.95
N GLN A 179 7.13 24.11 3.75
CA GLN A 179 6.74 22.74 3.43
C GLN A 179 7.84 22.08 2.63
N ILE A 180 8.18 20.85 3.00
CA ILE A 180 9.17 20.02 2.33
C ILE A 180 8.56 18.62 2.11
N GLY A 181 8.37 18.25 0.86
CA GLY A 181 7.93 16.92 0.45
C GLY A 181 9.10 15.95 0.33
N VAL A 182 8.84 14.68 0.65
CA VAL A 182 9.74 13.54 0.43
C VAL A 182 9.02 12.53 -0.44
N ALA A 183 9.64 12.18 -1.57
CA ALA A 183 9.08 11.20 -2.52
C ALA A 183 9.89 9.91 -2.48
N GLY A 184 9.24 8.77 -2.27
CA GLY A 184 9.80 7.43 -2.40
C GLY A 184 9.47 6.82 -3.75
N PHE A 185 10.39 6.04 -4.31
CA PHE A 185 10.22 5.33 -5.57
C PHE A 185 10.63 3.88 -5.40
N ILE A 186 9.84 2.95 -5.92
CA ILE A 186 10.17 1.53 -6.02
C ILE A 186 10.13 1.14 -7.49
N SER A 187 11.21 0.56 -7.98
CA SER A 187 11.32 0.09 -9.36
C SER A 187 11.69 -1.38 -9.43
N SER A 188 11.27 -2.04 -10.50
CA SER A 188 11.69 -3.40 -10.82
C SER A 188 11.69 -3.63 -12.33
N SER A 189 12.61 -4.48 -12.78
CA SER A 189 12.80 -4.77 -14.21
C SER A 189 11.65 -5.56 -14.86
N ASN A 190 10.84 -6.28 -14.06
CA ASN A 190 9.80 -7.20 -14.54
C ASN A 190 8.44 -7.02 -13.84
N THR A 191 8.20 -5.90 -13.14
CA THR A 191 6.86 -5.54 -12.65
C THR A 191 6.12 -4.66 -13.66
N PHE A 192 4.80 -4.60 -13.50
CA PHE A 192 3.96 -3.59 -14.16
C PHE A 192 3.15 -2.82 -13.12
N PRO A 193 3.29 -1.48 -13.03
CA PRO A 193 4.28 -0.65 -13.72
C PRO A 193 5.72 -0.97 -13.28
N ARG A 194 6.70 -0.49 -14.05
CA ARG A 194 8.14 -0.70 -13.74
C ARG A 194 8.67 0.17 -12.62
N GLU A 195 8.00 1.29 -12.34
CA GLU A 195 8.29 2.18 -11.22
C GLU A 195 6.95 2.66 -10.65
N VAL A 196 6.86 2.68 -9.33
CA VAL A 196 5.80 3.34 -8.56
C VAL A 196 6.44 4.40 -7.68
N TYR A 197 5.70 5.45 -7.38
CA TYR A 197 6.11 6.48 -6.45
C TYR A 197 4.98 6.80 -5.47
N ASP A 198 5.37 7.30 -4.31
CA ASP A 198 4.50 7.90 -3.32
C ASP A 198 5.27 8.94 -2.50
N GLY A 199 4.61 9.80 -1.74
CA GLY A 199 5.32 10.72 -0.88
C GLY A 199 4.50 11.41 0.19
N ALA A 200 5.23 11.97 1.16
CA ALA A 200 4.68 12.62 2.34
C ALA A 200 5.34 13.98 2.57
N THR A 201 4.70 14.85 3.35
CA THR A 201 5.07 16.26 3.50
C THR A 201 5.34 16.65 4.96
N PHE A 202 6.49 17.26 5.19
CA PHE A 202 6.81 17.97 6.42
C PHE A 202 6.36 19.43 6.28
N TRP A 203 5.84 20.04 7.35
CA TRP A 203 5.50 21.46 7.34
C TRP A 203 5.77 22.16 8.67
N SER A 204 5.96 23.47 8.63
CA SER A 204 6.08 24.32 9.82
C SER A 204 5.62 25.74 9.50
N HIS A 205 5.32 26.52 10.54
CA HIS A 205 5.07 27.96 10.43
C HIS A 205 6.36 28.77 10.19
N GLU A 206 7.51 28.21 10.53
CA GLU A 206 8.84 28.79 10.32
C GLU A 206 9.56 28.08 9.18
N GLU A 207 10.55 28.75 8.58
CA GLU A 207 11.38 28.11 7.56
C GLU A 207 12.32 27.09 8.21
N PHE A 208 12.38 25.90 7.62
CA PHE A 208 13.26 24.83 8.06
C PHE A 208 13.90 24.12 6.86
N SER A 209 14.95 23.34 7.11
CA SER A 209 15.48 22.34 6.18
C SER A 209 15.45 20.96 6.84
N LEU A 210 15.53 19.88 6.07
CA LEU A 210 15.59 18.51 6.60
C LEU A 210 17.02 17.97 6.51
N ALA A 211 17.56 17.55 7.65
CA ALA A 211 18.84 16.86 7.71
C ALA A 211 18.62 15.35 7.86
N TYR A 212 19.20 14.54 6.98
CA TYR A 212 19.26 13.09 7.15
C TYR A 212 20.11 12.74 8.37
N VAL A 213 19.61 11.85 9.23
CA VAL A 213 20.37 11.29 10.37
C VAL A 213 21.27 10.17 9.84
N PRO A 214 22.62 10.32 9.89
CA PRO A 214 23.54 9.32 9.38
C PRO A 214 23.30 7.92 9.97
N ASP A 215 23.50 6.90 9.14
CA ASP A 215 23.36 5.48 9.52
C ASP A 215 21.99 5.05 10.11
N SER A 216 20.96 5.89 9.97
CA SER A 216 19.60 5.58 10.44
C SER A 216 18.80 4.69 9.48
N ALA A 217 19.27 4.52 8.24
CA ALA A 217 18.52 3.79 7.22
C ALA A 217 18.55 2.26 7.45
N VAL A 218 17.36 1.67 7.52
CA VAL A 218 17.14 0.24 7.81
C VAL A 218 16.03 -0.29 6.91
N TYR A 219 16.23 -1.50 6.38
CA TYR A 219 15.22 -2.28 5.67
C TYR A 219 14.83 -3.52 6.47
N GLU A 220 13.61 -3.55 7.01
CA GLU A 220 13.06 -4.69 7.74
C GLU A 220 12.10 -5.46 6.83
N THR A 221 12.17 -6.78 6.84
CA THR A 221 11.21 -7.64 6.11
C THR A 221 10.56 -8.60 7.09
N ASN A 222 9.46 -9.22 6.67
CA ASN A 222 8.81 -10.28 7.45
C ASN A 222 9.72 -11.52 7.68
N GLN A 223 10.89 -11.58 7.05
CA GLN A 223 11.87 -12.67 7.14
C GLN A 223 13.28 -12.21 7.54
N SER A 224 13.50 -10.90 7.72
CA SER A 224 14.82 -10.36 8.05
C SER A 224 15.22 -10.74 9.48
N PRO A 225 16.53 -10.77 9.81
CA PRO A 225 16.96 -10.88 11.21
C PRO A 225 16.39 -9.74 12.06
N GLU A 226 16.42 -9.93 13.38
CA GLU A 226 16.08 -8.87 14.33
C GLU A 226 16.94 -7.61 14.06
N GLY A 227 16.28 -6.47 13.87
CA GLY A 227 16.93 -5.20 13.51
C GLY A 227 17.06 -4.93 12.00
N GLY A 228 16.68 -5.88 11.14
CA GLY A 228 16.66 -5.69 9.68
C GLY A 228 18.05 -5.59 9.02
N PHE A 229 18.06 -5.18 7.75
CA PHE A 229 19.28 -4.90 7.00
C PHE A 229 19.63 -3.42 7.12
N HIS A 230 20.83 -3.14 7.61
CA HIS A 230 21.37 -1.78 7.53
C HIS A 230 21.57 -1.38 6.08
N VAL A 231 21.00 -0.24 5.71
CA VAL A 231 21.19 0.37 4.40
C VAL A 231 22.20 1.49 4.57
N PRO A 232 23.40 1.40 3.96
CA PRO A 232 24.38 2.47 4.06
C PRO A 232 23.79 3.78 3.50
N GLY A 233 23.45 4.72 4.39
CA GLY A 233 22.73 5.94 4.01
C GLY A 233 23.54 6.93 3.17
N ASN A 234 24.84 6.68 2.98
CA ASN A 234 25.80 7.62 2.40
C ASN A 234 26.06 7.43 0.90
N THR A 235 25.44 6.47 0.21
CA THR A 235 25.89 6.16 -1.17
C THR A 235 24.80 6.12 -2.23
N GLU A 236 23.66 5.46 -2.01
CA GLU A 236 22.73 5.25 -3.14
C GLU A 236 21.26 5.65 -2.89
N LEU A 237 20.77 5.61 -1.64
CA LEU A 237 19.36 5.80 -1.31
C LEU A 237 18.77 7.13 -1.80
N PHE A 238 19.57 8.20 -1.75
CA PHE A 238 19.17 9.55 -2.17
C PHE A 238 19.71 9.92 -3.56
N THR A 239 20.12 8.93 -4.35
CA THR A 239 20.66 9.13 -5.71
C THR A 239 19.75 8.49 -6.76
N ALA A 240 20.02 8.76 -8.03
CA ALA A 240 19.32 8.11 -9.14
C ALA A 240 19.56 6.59 -9.20
N LEU A 241 20.62 6.07 -8.58
CA LEU A 241 20.91 4.63 -8.55
C LEU A 241 19.94 3.88 -7.64
N GLY A 242 19.62 4.44 -6.47
CA GLY A 242 18.81 3.78 -5.45
C GLY A 242 19.50 2.56 -4.83
N THR A 243 18.87 1.99 -3.82
CA THR A 243 19.34 0.80 -3.10
C THR A 243 18.56 -0.42 -3.54
N LYS A 244 19.26 -1.51 -3.84
CA LYS A 244 18.64 -2.81 -4.09
C LYS A 244 17.97 -3.37 -2.83
N LEU A 245 16.77 -3.91 -2.98
CA LEU A 245 16.02 -4.57 -1.90
C LEU A 245 15.98 -6.08 -2.07
N GLY A 246 15.77 -6.81 -0.99
CA GLY A 246 15.55 -8.25 -1.04
C GLY A 246 15.21 -8.83 0.32
N VAL A 247 14.71 -10.07 0.34
CA VAL A 247 14.08 -10.62 1.56
C VAL A 247 15.11 -11.03 2.62
N VAL A 248 16.18 -11.70 2.19
CA VAL A 248 17.25 -12.22 3.05
C VAL A 248 18.59 -11.51 2.83
N GLU A 249 18.71 -10.81 1.70
CA GLU A 249 19.89 -10.03 1.31
C GLU A 249 19.47 -8.93 0.31
N LEU A 250 20.22 -7.83 0.26
CA LEU A 250 19.92 -6.65 -0.56
C LEU A 250 20.38 -6.81 -2.03
N MET A 251 19.90 -7.86 -2.72
CA MET A 251 20.35 -8.22 -4.08
C MET A 251 19.36 -7.87 -5.21
N GLY A 252 18.22 -7.26 -4.90
CA GLY A 252 17.21 -6.86 -5.89
C GLY A 252 16.22 -7.98 -6.23
N ALA A 253 16.04 -8.97 -5.36
CA ALA A 253 15.17 -10.12 -5.59
C ALA A 253 14.12 -10.23 -4.47
N ILE A 254 12.85 -10.10 -4.84
CA ILE A 254 11.71 -10.24 -3.91
C ILE A 254 10.69 -11.21 -4.51
N PRO A 255 10.52 -12.42 -3.93
CA PRO A 255 9.43 -13.31 -4.29
C PRO A 255 8.08 -12.64 -4.01
N SER A 256 7.08 -12.91 -4.84
CA SER A 256 5.74 -12.33 -4.62
C SER A 256 5.11 -12.86 -3.33
N GLY A 257 4.25 -12.04 -2.72
CA GLY A 257 3.43 -12.41 -1.58
C GLY A 257 3.86 -11.76 -0.27
N TYR A 258 2.90 -11.64 0.63
CA TYR A 258 3.01 -10.85 1.86
C TYR A 258 4.13 -11.29 2.81
N ASP A 259 4.47 -12.57 2.83
CA ASP A 259 5.59 -13.08 3.66
C ASP A 259 6.95 -12.48 3.26
N ASN A 260 7.03 -11.83 2.09
CA ASN A 260 8.24 -11.19 1.57
C ASN A 260 8.19 -9.66 1.65
N SER A 261 7.10 -9.10 2.20
CA SER A 261 6.94 -7.66 2.36
C SER A 261 7.93 -7.09 3.38
N GLY A 262 8.17 -5.79 3.27
CA GLY A 262 9.07 -5.08 4.16
C GLY A 262 8.84 -3.59 4.22
N TYR A 263 9.65 -2.93 5.05
CA TYR A 263 9.65 -1.50 5.30
C TYR A 263 11.07 -0.97 5.22
N LEU A 264 11.31 -0.06 4.29
CA LEU A 264 12.53 0.72 4.24
C LEU A 264 12.28 2.02 5.00
N SER A 265 13.12 2.34 5.97
CA SER A 265 12.96 3.55 6.75
C SER A 265 14.27 4.26 7.00
N PHE A 266 14.19 5.55 7.29
CA PHE A 266 15.30 6.40 7.67
C PHE A 266 14.82 7.55 8.55
N GLU A 267 15.74 8.22 9.24
CA GLU A 267 15.42 9.33 10.14
C GLU A 267 15.91 10.66 9.61
N VAL A 268 15.15 11.73 9.89
CA VAL A 268 15.47 13.11 9.57
C VAL A 268 15.21 14.02 10.76
N GLU A 269 15.92 15.15 10.80
CA GLU A 269 15.75 16.20 11.81
C GLU A 269 15.52 17.55 11.12
N PRO A 270 14.49 18.32 11.53
CA PRO A 270 14.29 19.67 11.04
C PRO A 270 15.38 20.59 11.60
N GLN A 271 15.95 21.43 10.74
CA GLN A 271 16.92 22.45 11.09
C GLN A 271 16.29 23.82 10.83
N PHE A 272 15.99 24.53 11.90
CA PHE A 272 15.50 25.90 11.85
C PHE A 272 16.68 26.86 11.79
N GLY A 273 16.55 27.95 11.02
CA GLY A 273 17.58 28.98 11.00
C GLY A 273 17.78 29.56 12.40
N THR A 274 19.02 29.69 12.84
CA THR A 274 19.32 30.47 14.04
C THR A 274 18.97 31.93 13.75
N GLY A 275 17.91 32.45 14.36
CA GLY A 275 17.54 33.87 14.30
C GLY A 275 18.60 34.81 14.84
#